data_AF-A0A7K3X6H8-F1
#
_entry.id   AF-A0A7K3X6H8-F1
#
_cell.length_a   1.000
_cell.length_b   1.000
_cell.length_c   1.000
_cell.angle_alpha   90.00
_cell.angle_beta   90.00
_cell.angle_gamma   90.00
#
_symmetry.space_group_name_H-M   'P 1'
#
loop_
_entity.id
_entity.type
_entity.pdbx_description
1 polymer ?
#
loop_
_entity_poly.entity_id
_entity_poly.type
_entity_poly.pdbx_seq_one_letter_code
_entity_poly.pdbx_strand_id
1 'polypeptide(L)'
;MKTPWKAATTLAAALLLVLPGGVAARAASTPYTKTPVSGSLGTYHVSAVYVAGVSSGGYLATQLQVAYSARIRGAAIFAAGPYYCAQNNVTQALYGCGDNIYPTYVSSLESYTRSWASYGWIDGTGNLSGQPVYVYHGGSDSTVKKSVTDDLVRYYQDFGASVQYNSGSSAGHAWVTPYGTVGCTATAAPFLNDCGTDPEGAFLGKLLGSVAAPNTGPLGGTLIRFSQDTFATNGWANGLSMDSSGFAYVPSACAAGTTCRLLVALHGCAQGYAKVGTAFVDRANLNQYADTNRLIVLYPQAIATGVNPNGCWDWWGYLGATNYPIKGGYQVETIMNMVRRLDG
;
A
#
# COMPACT_ATOMS: atom_id res chain seq x y z
N MET A 1 49.57 75.53 1.35
CA MET A 1 48.71 74.33 1.49
C MET A 1 49.54 73.12 1.11
N LYS A 2 49.82 72.24 2.09
CA LYS A 2 50.62 71.02 1.93
C LYS A 2 49.73 69.79 2.17
N THR A 3 50.17 68.65 1.65
CA THR A 3 49.79 67.24 1.95
C THR A 3 48.49 66.67 1.32
N PRO A 4 48.38 65.33 1.12
CA PRO A 4 49.16 64.54 0.16
C PRO A 4 48.31 63.46 -0.57
N TRP A 5 48.93 62.77 -1.53
CA TRP A 5 48.47 61.51 -2.12
C TRP A 5 47.99 60.49 -1.08
N LYS A 6 46.84 59.85 -1.34
CA LYS A 6 46.46 58.56 -0.75
C LYS A 6 46.37 57.53 -1.87
N ALA A 7 47.28 56.56 -1.84
CA ALA A 7 47.22 55.35 -2.63
C ALA A 7 46.07 54.47 -2.10
N ALA A 8 45.17 54.04 -2.99
CA ALA A 8 44.15 53.06 -2.69
C ALA A 8 44.71 51.66 -2.99
N THR A 9 45.08 50.92 -1.95
CA THR A 9 45.36 49.49 -2.02
C THR A 9 44.05 48.71 -2.08
N THR A 10 43.77 48.07 -3.20
CA THR A 10 42.68 47.10 -3.37
C THR A 10 43.11 45.74 -2.77
N LEU A 11 42.54 45.40 -1.61
CA LEU A 11 42.59 44.05 -1.05
C LEU A 11 41.54 43.19 -1.78
N ALA A 12 41.99 42.26 -2.62
CA ALA A 12 41.15 41.22 -3.18
C ALA A 12 40.95 40.11 -2.13
N ALA A 13 39.77 40.08 -1.50
CA ALA A 13 39.34 38.97 -0.66
C ALA A 13 38.88 37.81 -1.56
N ALA A 14 39.67 36.74 -1.62
CA ALA A 14 39.25 35.49 -2.26
C ALA A 14 38.22 34.78 -1.36
N LEU A 15 36.94 34.87 -1.74
CA LEU A 15 35.87 34.07 -1.14
C LEU A 15 36.04 32.61 -1.61
N LEU A 16 36.60 31.75 -0.76
CA LEU A 16 36.53 30.30 -0.94
C LEU A 16 35.08 29.85 -0.70
N LEU A 17 34.34 29.67 -1.80
CA LEU A 17 33.06 28.97 -1.79
C LEU A 17 33.30 27.50 -1.41
N VAL A 18 33.08 27.17 -0.14
CA VAL A 18 32.91 25.78 0.29
C VAL A 18 31.55 25.34 -0.26
N LEU A 19 31.55 24.71 -1.43
CA LEU A 19 30.37 24.02 -1.97
C LEU A 19 30.01 22.91 -0.97
N PRO A 20 28.80 22.88 -0.38
CA PRO A 20 28.37 21.72 0.38
C PRO A 20 28.42 20.52 -0.56
N GLY A 21 29.17 19.48 -0.17
CA GLY A 21 29.29 18.26 -0.94
C GLY A 21 27.90 17.72 -1.25
N GLY A 22 27.50 17.78 -2.52
CA GLY A 22 26.25 17.19 -2.97
C GLY A 22 26.29 15.70 -2.67
N VAL A 23 25.36 15.23 -1.82
CA VAL A 23 25.11 13.80 -1.69
C VAL A 23 24.69 13.34 -3.09
N ALA A 24 25.55 12.58 -3.76
CA ALA A 24 25.23 12.02 -5.06
C ALA A 24 23.90 11.28 -4.95
N ALA A 25 22.92 11.68 -5.78
CA ALA A 25 21.63 11.00 -5.85
C ALA A 25 21.90 9.51 -6.14
N ARG A 26 21.60 8.65 -5.16
CA ARG A 26 21.75 7.21 -5.33
C ARG A 26 20.75 6.78 -6.40
N ALA A 27 21.25 6.28 -7.53
CA ALA A 27 20.38 5.76 -8.57
C ALA A 27 19.63 4.54 -8.01
N ALA A 28 18.30 4.55 -8.16
CA ALA A 28 17.45 3.43 -7.76
C ALA A 28 17.96 2.14 -8.41
N SER A 29 18.00 1.06 -7.63
CA SER A 29 18.32 -0.25 -8.20
C SER A 29 17.21 -0.68 -9.17
N THR A 30 17.60 -1.34 -10.26
CA THR A 30 16.64 -1.88 -11.25
C THR A 30 16.38 -3.35 -10.93
N PRO A 31 15.15 -3.73 -10.52
CA PRO A 31 14.84 -5.12 -10.24
C PRO A 31 14.76 -5.95 -11.52
N TYR A 32 14.99 -7.26 -11.41
CA TYR A 32 14.49 -8.20 -12.42
C TYR A 32 12.97 -8.25 -12.36
N THR A 33 12.33 -8.12 -13.52
CA THR A 33 10.87 -8.11 -13.66
C THR A 33 10.41 -9.26 -14.54
N LYS A 34 9.08 -9.45 -14.61
CA LYS A 34 8.45 -10.42 -15.50
C LYS A 34 7.46 -9.68 -16.39
N THR A 35 7.59 -9.85 -17.70
CA THR A 35 6.56 -9.38 -18.63
C THR A 35 5.24 -10.09 -18.32
N PRO A 36 4.12 -9.36 -18.14
CA PRO A 36 2.84 -9.97 -17.92
C PRO A 36 2.45 -10.90 -19.08
N VAL A 37 1.98 -12.10 -18.75
CA VAL A 37 1.39 -13.05 -19.70
C VAL A 37 -0.12 -13.11 -19.50
N SER A 38 -0.89 -12.99 -20.57
CA SER A 38 -2.35 -13.12 -20.49
C SER A 38 -2.74 -14.54 -20.06
N GLY A 39 -3.64 -14.66 -19.09
CA GLY A 39 -4.13 -15.93 -18.60
C GLY A 39 -5.32 -15.78 -17.66
N SER A 40 -5.81 -16.91 -17.13
CA SER A 40 -6.83 -16.92 -16.08
C SER A 40 -6.16 -16.98 -14.71
N LEU A 41 -6.85 -16.48 -13.68
CA LEU A 41 -6.41 -16.65 -12.30
C LEU A 41 -6.58 -18.14 -11.92
N GLY A 42 -5.50 -18.80 -11.52
CA GLY A 42 -5.49 -20.21 -11.13
C GLY A 42 -6.02 -20.47 -9.72
N THR A 43 -5.98 -21.73 -9.30
CA THR A 43 -6.23 -22.18 -7.91
C THR A 43 -4.97 -22.86 -7.40
N TYR A 44 -4.63 -22.61 -6.14
CA TYR A 44 -3.40 -23.09 -5.50
C TYR A 44 -3.69 -23.51 -4.06
N HIS A 45 -2.75 -24.24 -3.44
CA HIS A 45 -2.87 -24.59 -2.03
C HIS A 45 -2.47 -23.39 -1.14
N VAL A 46 -3.44 -22.57 -0.71
CA VAL A 46 -3.17 -21.34 0.05
C VAL A 46 -3.43 -21.52 1.56
N SER A 47 -2.34 -21.63 2.33
CA SER A 47 -2.40 -21.81 3.79
C SER A 47 -2.85 -20.57 4.58
N ALA A 48 -2.52 -19.37 4.09
CA ALA A 48 -2.81 -18.11 4.77
C ALA A 48 -2.90 -16.96 3.76
N VAL A 49 -3.75 -15.97 4.05
CA VAL A 49 -3.92 -14.76 3.24
C VAL A 49 -3.55 -13.55 4.08
N TYR A 50 -2.84 -12.62 3.46
CA TYR A 50 -2.44 -11.34 4.02
C TYR A 50 -2.77 -10.23 3.02
N VAL A 51 -2.81 -8.99 3.48
CA VAL A 51 -3.04 -7.84 2.61
C VAL A 51 -2.01 -6.75 2.89
N ALA A 52 -1.58 -6.05 1.85
CA ALA A 52 -0.74 -4.88 1.98
C ALA A 52 -1.25 -3.78 1.08
N GLY A 53 -1.08 -2.52 1.48
CA GLY A 53 -1.43 -1.41 0.62
C GLY A 53 -0.92 -0.07 1.09
N VAL A 54 -0.93 0.90 0.18
CA VAL A 54 -0.53 2.28 0.43
C VAL A 54 -1.66 3.25 0.12
N SER A 55 -1.77 4.35 0.87
CA SER A 55 -2.76 5.42 0.60
C SER A 55 -4.18 4.84 0.61
N SER A 56 -5.00 5.10 -0.42
CA SER A 56 -6.31 4.46 -0.60
C SER A 56 -6.25 2.92 -0.58
N GLY A 57 -5.17 2.32 -1.09
CA GLY A 57 -4.92 0.89 -0.99
C GLY A 57 -4.64 0.42 0.44
N GLY A 58 -4.04 1.28 1.28
CA GLY A 58 -3.86 1.02 2.71
C GLY A 58 -5.17 1.10 3.50
N TYR A 59 -6.06 2.03 3.13
CA TYR A 59 -7.43 2.07 3.64
C TYR A 59 -8.23 0.82 3.23
N LEU A 60 -8.17 0.42 1.96
CA LEU A 60 -8.85 -0.79 1.50
C LEU A 60 -8.21 -2.06 2.11
N ALA A 61 -6.89 -2.11 2.33
CA ALA A 61 -6.23 -3.20 3.04
C ALA A 61 -6.79 -3.36 4.45
N THR A 62 -6.97 -2.25 5.17
CA THR A 62 -7.63 -2.22 6.47
C THR A 62 -9.08 -2.71 6.38
N GLN A 63 -9.83 -2.28 5.36
CA GLN A 63 -11.20 -2.76 5.13
C GLN A 63 -11.27 -4.28 4.91
N LEU A 64 -10.41 -4.81 4.05
CA LEU A 64 -10.34 -6.25 3.77
C LEU A 64 -9.98 -7.03 5.03
N GLN A 65 -8.93 -6.63 5.75
CA GLN A 65 -8.52 -7.34 6.97
C GLN A 65 -9.64 -7.33 8.02
N VAL A 66 -10.27 -6.18 8.29
CA VAL A 66 -11.33 -6.09 9.30
C VAL A 66 -12.56 -6.89 8.86
N ALA A 67 -13.02 -6.74 7.61
CA ALA A 67 -14.22 -7.39 7.11
C ALA A 67 -14.09 -8.93 7.03
N TYR A 68 -12.90 -9.44 6.68
CA TYR A 68 -12.63 -10.87 6.49
C TYR A 68 -11.49 -11.37 7.40
N SER A 69 -11.43 -10.88 8.64
CA SER A 69 -10.36 -11.19 9.61
C SER A 69 -10.20 -12.67 9.95
N ALA A 70 -11.20 -13.52 9.70
CA ALA A 70 -11.07 -14.97 9.83
C ALA A 70 -10.17 -15.57 8.74
N ARG A 71 -10.14 -14.96 7.54
CA ARG A 71 -9.34 -15.46 6.40
C ARG A 71 -8.06 -14.67 6.18
N ILE A 72 -8.13 -13.34 6.28
CA ILE A 72 -7.00 -12.42 6.16
C ILE A 72 -6.38 -12.28 7.55
N ARG A 73 -5.19 -12.86 7.72
CA ARG A 73 -4.54 -13.09 9.02
C ARG A 73 -3.59 -11.98 9.43
N GLY A 74 -3.44 -10.93 8.64
CA GLY A 74 -2.55 -9.81 8.92
C GLY A 74 -2.52 -8.79 7.80
N ALA A 75 -2.04 -7.58 8.11
CA ALA A 75 -1.94 -6.50 7.14
C ALA A 75 -0.66 -5.67 7.24
N ALA A 76 -0.20 -5.13 6.11
CA ALA A 76 0.84 -4.10 6.05
C ALA A 76 0.27 -2.81 5.43
N ILE A 77 0.29 -1.71 6.17
CA ILE A 77 -0.45 -0.50 5.82
C ILE A 77 0.48 0.70 5.78
N PHE A 78 0.60 1.31 4.61
CA PHE A 78 1.48 2.44 4.34
C PHE A 78 0.66 3.71 4.15
N ALA A 79 1.00 4.78 4.88
CA ALA A 79 0.47 6.13 4.64
C ALA A 79 -1.06 6.19 4.53
N ALA A 80 -1.78 5.61 5.51
CA ALA A 80 -3.24 5.50 5.51
C ALA A 80 -3.80 5.64 6.94
N GLY A 81 -5.11 5.45 7.10
CA GLY A 81 -5.85 5.73 8.34
C GLY A 81 -6.82 4.64 8.78
N PRO A 82 -7.57 4.88 9.87
CA PRO A 82 -8.40 3.87 10.52
C PRO A 82 -9.55 3.35 9.64
N TYR A 83 -10.01 2.14 9.95
CA TYR A 83 -11.15 1.51 9.29
C TYR A 83 -12.38 2.42 9.32
N TYR A 84 -13.08 2.53 8.19
CA TYR A 84 -14.29 3.35 8.04
C TYR A 84 -14.10 4.86 8.36
N CYS A 85 -12.87 5.38 8.38
CA CYS A 85 -12.59 6.76 8.77
C CYS A 85 -13.44 7.80 8.02
N ALA A 86 -13.61 7.63 6.71
CA ALA A 86 -14.34 8.56 5.87
C ALA A 86 -15.86 8.55 6.10
N GLN A 87 -16.42 7.52 6.72
CA GLN A 87 -17.84 7.44 7.10
C GLN A 87 -18.82 7.82 5.96
N ASN A 88 -18.58 7.30 4.75
CA ASN A 88 -19.38 7.63 3.54
C ASN A 88 -19.40 9.12 3.17
N ASN A 89 -18.40 9.90 3.58
CA ASN A 89 -18.40 11.34 3.46
C ASN A 89 -17.05 11.85 2.92
N VAL A 90 -17.06 12.44 1.72
CA VAL A 90 -15.85 12.96 1.07
C VAL A 90 -15.20 14.10 1.87
N THR A 91 -15.97 14.93 2.55
CA THR A 91 -15.46 16.00 3.40
C THR A 91 -14.71 15.42 4.60
N GLN A 92 -15.24 14.37 5.24
CA GLN A 92 -14.55 13.63 6.29
C GLN A 92 -13.31 12.89 5.73
N ALA A 93 -13.39 12.33 4.52
CA ALA A 93 -12.26 11.68 3.86
C ALA A 93 -11.07 12.65 3.70
N LEU A 94 -11.34 13.88 3.22
CA LEU A 94 -10.29 14.88 3.00
C LEU A 94 -9.80 15.46 4.33
N TYR A 95 -10.69 16.03 5.13
CA TYR A 95 -10.29 16.84 6.28
C TYR A 95 -10.09 16.04 7.56
N GLY A 96 -10.72 14.87 7.72
CA GLY A 96 -10.49 13.98 8.85
C GLY A 96 -9.42 12.94 8.57
N CYS A 97 -9.51 12.30 7.42
CA CYS A 97 -8.72 11.11 7.10
C CYS A 97 -7.52 11.40 6.17
N GLY A 98 -7.38 12.63 5.67
CA GLY A 98 -6.17 13.13 5.03
C GLY A 98 -5.45 14.10 5.95
N ASP A 99 -6.05 15.29 6.12
CA ASP A 99 -5.43 16.42 6.81
C ASP A 99 -5.50 16.37 8.35
N ASN A 100 -6.42 15.57 8.91
CA ASN A 100 -6.74 15.52 10.35
C ASN A 100 -7.06 16.90 10.98
N ILE A 101 -7.69 17.78 10.20
CA ILE A 101 -8.30 19.03 10.67
C ILE A 101 -9.62 18.73 11.38
N TYR A 102 -10.34 17.71 10.92
CA TYR A 102 -11.48 17.12 11.63
C TYR A 102 -11.00 15.89 12.40
N PRO A 103 -11.59 15.58 13.56
CA PRO A 103 -11.24 14.35 14.25
C PRO A 103 -11.59 13.14 13.38
N THR A 104 -10.75 12.09 13.43
CA THR A 104 -11.01 10.79 12.80
C THR A 104 -12.14 10.02 13.50
N TYR A 105 -12.47 10.39 14.74
CA TYR A 105 -13.49 9.75 15.60
C TYR A 105 -13.18 8.27 15.95
N VAL A 106 -11.92 7.95 16.27
CA VAL A 106 -11.45 6.57 16.51
C VAL A 106 -12.40 5.72 17.38
N SER A 107 -12.84 6.24 18.54
CA SER A 107 -13.76 5.49 19.43
C SER A 107 -15.13 5.18 18.80
N SER A 108 -15.63 6.06 17.94
CA SER A 108 -16.84 5.81 17.16
C SER A 108 -16.59 4.74 16.09
N LEU A 109 -15.43 4.79 15.42
CA LEU A 109 -15.03 3.78 14.44
C LEU A 109 -14.92 2.38 15.09
N GLU A 110 -14.30 2.29 16.27
CA GLU A 110 -14.23 1.05 17.07
C GLU A 110 -15.63 0.54 17.44
N SER A 111 -16.53 1.44 17.83
CA SER A 111 -17.93 1.11 18.16
C SER A 111 -18.71 0.59 16.95
N TYR A 112 -18.53 1.20 15.78
CA TYR A 112 -19.13 0.71 14.53
C TYR A 112 -18.61 -0.68 14.18
N THR A 113 -17.29 -0.91 14.27
CA THR A 113 -16.69 -2.23 14.00
C THR A 113 -17.27 -3.30 14.92
N ARG A 114 -17.36 -3.06 16.24
CA ARG A 114 -17.96 -4.00 17.18
C ARG A 114 -19.43 -4.29 16.85
N SER A 115 -20.18 -3.26 16.48
CA SER A 115 -21.59 -3.39 16.10
C SER A 115 -21.76 -4.21 14.83
N TRP A 116 -21.00 -3.90 13.77
CA TRP A 116 -21.07 -4.62 12.49
C TRP A 116 -20.61 -6.08 12.61
N ALA A 117 -19.65 -6.37 13.50
CA ALA A 117 -19.29 -7.74 13.83
C ALA A 117 -20.45 -8.48 14.52
N SER A 118 -21.16 -7.83 15.45
CA SER A 118 -22.33 -8.42 16.11
C SER A 118 -23.50 -8.70 15.15
N TYR A 119 -23.60 -7.92 14.06
CA TYR A 119 -24.58 -8.12 13.00
C TYR A 119 -24.14 -9.17 11.96
N GLY A 120 -22.90 -9.65 12.04
CA GLY A 120 -22.31 -10.57 11.05
C GLY A 120 -21.94 -9.91 9.71
N TRP A 121 -21.96 -8.57 9.63
CA TRP A 121 -21.59 -7.82 8.43
C TRP A 121 -20.08 -7.80 8.20
N ILE A 122 -19.30 -7.98 9.25
CA ILE A 122 -17.87 -8.28 9.22
C ILE A 122 -17.58 -9.50 10.10
N ASP A 123 -16.39 -10.07 9.97
CA ASP A 123 -15.94 -11.11 10.89
C ASP A 123 -15.83 -10.62 12.34
N GLY A 124 -15.94 -11.54 13.29
CA GLY A 124 -15.87 -11.24 14.73
C GLY A 124 -14.56 -10.54 15.09
N THR A 125 -14.63 -9.43 15.83
CA THR A 125 -13.47 -8.60 16.19
C THR A 125 -12.39 -9.35 16.98
N GLY A 126 -12.77 -10.41 17.71
CA GLY A 126 -11.83 -11.29 18.41
C GLY A 126 -10.80 -11.95 17.47
N ASN A 127 -11.10 -12.08 16.18
CA ASN A 127 -10.15 -12.60 15.19
C ASN A 127 -8.93 -11.69 15.01
N LEU A 128 -9.06 -10.37 15.24
CA LEU A 128 -7.96 -9.41 15.08
C LEU A 128 -6.93 -9.50 16.21
N SER A 129 -7.32 -10.05 17.37
CA SER A 129 -6.44 -10.19 18.52
C SER A 129 -5.22 -11.04 18.18
N GLY A 130 -4.03 -10.50 18.44
CA GLY A 130 -2.75 -11.14 18.13
C GLY A 130 -2.37 -11.17 16.64
N GLN A 131 -3.25 -10.80 15.71
CA GLN A 131 -2.89 -10.78 14.29
C GLN A 131 -1.77 -9.77 14.02
N PRO A 132 -0.76 -10.12 13.22
CA PRO A 132 0.31 -9.20 12.88
C PRO A 132 -0.20 -8.06 12.00
N VAL A 133 0.06 -6.83 12.43
CA VAL A 133 -0.17 -5.63 11.64
C VAL A 133 1.13 -4.83 11.58
N TYR A 134 1.59 -4.53 10.38
CA TYR A 134 2.70 -3.61 10.15
C TYR A 134 2.14 -2.28 9.64
N VAL A 135 2.58 -1.17 10.23
CA VAL A 135 2.18 0.16 9.81
C VAL A 135 3.43 0.96 9.45
N TYR A 136 3.39 1.68 8.34
CA TYR A 136 4.47 2.55 7.89
C TYR A 136 3.97 3.97 7.64
N HIS A 137 4.72 4.97 8.12
CA HIS A 137 4.44 6.37 7.80
C HIS A 137 5.74 7.17 7.61
N GLY A 138 5.78 8.02 6.60
CA GLY A 138 6.90 8.91 6.33
C GLY A 138 6.75 10.28 6.97
N GLY A 139 7.80 10.83 7.56
CA GLY A 139 7.77 12.13 8.22
C GLY A 139 7.59 13.34 7.28
N SER A 140 7.75 13.16 5.96
CA SER A 140 7.48 14.18 4.94
C SER A 140 6.16 13.95 4.21
N ASP A 141 5.33 12.99 4.64
CA ASP A 141 3.99 12.80 4.11
C ASP A 141 3.09 13.97 4.49
N SER A 142 2.71 14.75 3.48
CA SER A 142 1.80 15.88 3.62
C SER A 142 0.38 15.57 3.12
N THR A 143 0.15 14.39 2.54
CA THR A 143 -1.11 13.98 1.91
C THR A 143 -2.01 13.25 2.89
N VAL A 144 -1.46 12.31 3.66
CA VAL A 144 -2.10 11.74 4.83
C VAL A 144 -1.23 12.15 6.00
N LYS A 145 -1.76 12.92 6.95
CA LYS A 145 -0.96 13.36 8.10
C LYS A 145 -0.64 12.16 8.99
N LYS A 146 0.56 12.19 9.57
CA LYS A 146 1.02 11.19 10.54
C LYS A 146 0.00 10.93 11.66
N SER A 147 -0.68 11.97 12.14
CA SER A 147 -1.71 11.84 13.18
C SER A 147 -2.88 10.92 12.76
N VAL A 148 -3.22 10.86 11.47
CA VAL A 148 -4.22 9.89 10.96
C VAL A 148 -3.70 8.46 11.05
N THR A 149 -2.42 8.24 10.71
CA THR A 149 -1.81 6.91 10.86
C THR A 149 -1.59 6.54 12.33
N ASP A 150 -1.35 7.51 13.21
CA ASP A 150 -1.32 7.29 14.66
C ASP A 150 -2.69 6.79 15.16
N ASP A 151 -3.79 7.34 14.63
CA ASP A 151 -5.15 6.89 14.90
C ASP A 151 -5.44 5.48 14.37
N LEU A 152 -4.90 5.10 13.20
CA LEU A 152 -4.93 3.72 12.71
C LEU A 152 -4.24 2.74 13.66
N VAL A 153 -3.08 3.13 14.21
CA VAL A 153 -2.35 2.30 15.18
C VAL A 153 -3.17 2.09 16.44
N ARG A 154 -3.79 3.15 16.99
CA ARG A 154 -4.69 3.07 18.15
C ARG A 154 -5.87 2.16 17.87
N TYR A 155 -6.52 2.32 16.71
CA TYR A 155 -7.64 1.49 16.29
C TYR A 155 -7.28 -0.01 16.29
N TYR A 156 -6.15 -0.41 15.72
CA TYR A 156 -5.73 -1.82 15.74
C TYR A 156 -5.36 -2.31 17.15
N GLN A 157 -4.77 -1.45 17.97
CA GLN A 157 -4.42 -1.77 19.36
C GLN A 157 -5.67 -2.01 20.22
N ASP A 158 -6.77 -1.27 20.01
CA ASP A 158 -8.05 -1.50 20.70
C ASP A 158 -8.60 -2.92 20.46
N PHE A 159 -8.41 -3.47 19.25
CA PHE A 159 -8.78 -4.84 18.91
C PHE A 159 -7.71 -5.88 19.29
N GLY A 160 -6.64 -5.48 19.98
CA GLY A 160 -5.59 -6.35 20.47
C GLY A 160 -4.67 -6.91 19.37
N ALA A 161 -4.63 -6.28 18.19
CA ALA A 161 -3.71 -6.70 17.13
C ALA A 161 -2.25 -6.49 17.54
N SER A 162 -1.34 -7.32 17.02
CA SER A 162 0.09 -7.20 17.25
C SER A 162 0.69 -6.17 16.28
N VAL A 163 0.63 -4.89 16.65
CA VAL A 163 1.07 -3.78 15.78
C VAL A 163 2.59 -3.55 15.87
N GLN A 164 3.25 -3.47 14.72
CA GLN A 164 4.58 -2.91 14.55
C GLN A 164 4.48 -1.63 13.72
N TYR A 165 4.81 -0.49 14.32
CA TYR A 165 4.70 0.82 13.66
C TYR A 165 6.09 1.40 13.35
N ASN A 166 6.39 1.59 12.07
CA ASN A 166 7.59 2.24 11.59
C ASN A 166 7.27 3.64 11.07
N SER A 167 7.66 4.65 11.84
CA SER A 167 7.42 6.06 11.51
C SER A 167 8.67 6.93 11.57
N GLY A 168 9.85 6.32 11.53
CA GLY A 168 11.14 7.02 11.68
C GLY A 168 11.74 7.53 10.37
N SER A 169 11.18 7.14 9.22
CA SER A 169 11.66 7.54 7.90
C SER A 169 11.25 8.98 7.56
N SER A 170 12.03 9.66 6.73
CA SER A 170 11.67 10.97 6.14
C SER A 170 10.85 10.82 4.85
N ALA A 171 10.26 9.65 4.60
CA ALA A 171 9.53 9.41 3.36
C ALA A 171 8.40 10.43 3.11
N GLY A 172 8.15 10.76 1.84
CA GLY A 172 6.91 11.40 1.39
C GLY A 172 5.73 10.41 1.35
N HIS A 173 4.63 10.81 0.72
CA HIS A 173 3.44 9.95 0.55
C HIS A 173 3.65 8.93 -0.57
N ALA A 174 4.11 7.73 -0.20
CA ALA A 174 4.53 6.72 -1.18
C ALA A 174 4.60 5.30 -0.62
N TRP A 175 4.69 4.33 -1.52
CA TRP A 175 5.21 3.00 -1.20
C TRP A 175 6.73 3.08 -1.17
N VAL A 176 7.34 2.79 -0.01
CA VAL A 176 8.80 2.88 0.16
C VAL A 176 9.44 1.53 -0.10
N THR A 177 10.41 1.49 -1.00
CA THR A 177 11.01 0.25 -1.55
C THR A 177 12.43 0.53 -2.04
N PRO A 178 13.36 -0.44 -1.98
CA PRO A 178 14.72 -0.29 -2.53
C PRO A 178 14.76 -0.11 -4.06
N TYR A 179 13.63 -0.31 -4.76
CA TYR A 179 13.49 -0.12 -6.21
C TYR A 179 12.74 1.16 -6.60
N GLY A 180 12.49 2.04 -5.63
CA GLY A 180 11.73 3.27 -5.82
C GLY A 180 12.45 4.26 -6.74
N THR A 181 11.75 4.86 -7.69
CA THR A 181 12.33 5.82 -8.65
C THR A 181 12.24 7.26 -8.19
N VAL A 182 11.57 7.52 -7.05
CA VAL A 182 11.36 8.84 -6.48
C VAL A 182 12.24 8.99 -5.24
N GLY A 183 12.85 10.16 -5.04
CA GLY A 183 13.69 10.40 -3.86
C GLY A 183 12.87 10.39 -2.56
N CYS A 184 13.45 9.88 -1.48
CA CYS A 184 12.75 9.56 -0.23
C CYS A 184 11.71 10.59 0.24
N THR A 185 12.03 11.87 0.32
CA THR A 185 11.14 12.91 0.88
C THR A 185 10.04 13.39 -0.08
N ALA A 186 10.09 13.01 -1.36
CA ALA A 186 9.18 13.56 -2.37
C ALA A 186 7.85 12.81 -2.43
N THR A 187 6.77 13.53 -2.76
CA THR A 187 5.46 12.95 -3.09
C THR A 187 5.21 13.19 -4.58
N ALA A 188 5.58 12.21 -5.42
CA ALA A 188 5.46 12.33 -6.87
C ALA A 188 5.23 10.96 -7.52
N ALA A 189 4.61 10.95 -8.70
CA ALA A 189 4.44 9.72 -9.48
C ALA A 189 5.81 9.07 -9.83
N PRO A 190 5.91 7.73 -9.82
CA PRO A 190 4.86 6.73 -9.60
C PRO A 190 4.59 6.41 -8.11
N PHE A 191 4.97 7.29 -7.18
CA PHE A 191 4.80 7.16 -5.72
C PHE A 191 5.49 5.92 -5.15
N LEU A 192 6.70 5.66 -5.66
CA LEU A 192 7.61 4.59 -5.25
C LEU A 192 8.92 5.24 -4.82
N ASN A 193 9.16 5.30 -3.51
CA ASN A 193 10.25 6.08 -2.95
C ASN A 193 11.42 5.19 -2.53
N ASP A 194 12.64 5.56 -2.93
CA ASP A 194 13.86 4.97 -2.40
C ASP A 194 14.35 5.78 -1.20
N CYS A 195 14.23 5.16 -0.02
CA CYS A 195 14.71 5.70 1.25
C CYS A 195 15.94 4.94 1.78
N GLY A 196 16.59 4.11 0.95
CA GLY A 196 17.72 3.28 1.36
C GLY A 196 17.35 2.20 2.38
N THR A 197 16.08 1.82 2.45
CA THR A 197 15.54 0.81 3.37
C THR A 197 14.71 -0.22 2.61
N ASP A 198 14.41 -1.34 3.27
CA ASP A 198 13.56 -2.41 2.75
C ASP A 198 12.37 -2.67 3.69
N PRO A 199 11.32 -1.85 3.62
CA PRO A 199 10.11 -2.07 4.40
C PRO A 199 9.43 -3.41 4.09
N GLU A 200 9.58 -3.95 2.88
CA GLU A 200 9.01 -5.24 2.50
C GLU A 200 9.56 -6.39 3.32
N GLY A 201 10.89 -6.46 3.47
CA GLY A 201 11.51 -7.45 4.33
C GLY A 201 11.02 -7.36 5.77
N ALA A 202 10.89 -6.14 6.29
CA ALA A 202 10.41 -5.90 7.64
C ALA A 202 8.95 -6.33 7.83
N PHE A 203 8.04 -5.91 6.94
CA PHE A 203 6.63 -6.24 7.11
C PHE A 203 6.33 -7.70 6.79
N LEU A 204 6.97 -8.29 5.77
CA LEU A 204 6.80 -9.71 5.50
C LEU A 204 7.33 -10.53 6.68
N GLY A 205 8.41 -10.07 7.34
CA GLY A 205 8.92 -10.68 8.57
C GLY A 205 7.88 -10.66 9.68
N LYS A 206 7.22 -9.51 9.85
CA LYS A 206 6.12 -9.36 10.81
C LYS A 206 4.93 -10.25 10.50
N LEU A 207 4.50 -10.33 9.24
CA LEU A 207 3.31 -11.07 8.81
C LEU A 207 3.53 -12.58 8.79
N LEU A 208 4.71 -13.03 8.35
CA LEU A 208 5.03 -14.44 8.12
C LEU A 208 5.85 -15.07 9.25
N GLY A 209 6.29 -14.27 10.23
CA GLY A 209 7.19 -14.64 11.33
C GLY A 209 8.67 -14.60 10.95
N SER A 210 9.00 -14.98 9.72
CA SER A 210 10.35 -14.88 9.15
C SER A 210 10.27 -14.92 7.63
N VAL A 211 11.28 -14.36 6.94
CA VAL A 211 11.34 -14.33 5.48
C VAL A 211 12.79 -14.54 5.02
N ALA A 212 12.98 -15.30 3.95
CA ALA A 212 14.25 -15.43 3.25
C ALA A 212 14.53 -14.18 2.42
N ALA A 213 15.80 -13.83 2.24
CA ALA A 213 16.21 -12.68 1.43
C ALA A 213 15.55 -12.68 0.03
N PRO A 214 15.26 -11.49 -0.54
CA PRO A 214 14.58 -11.39 -1.83
C PRO A 214 15.47 -11.90 -2.97
N ASN A 215 14.87 -12.47 -4.02
CA ASN A 215 15.62 -12.82 -5.22
C ASN A 215 16.08 -11.55 -5.96
N THR A 216 17.40 -11.32 -6.00
CA THR A 216 18.01 -10.20 -6.73
C THR A 216 18.46 -10.58 -8.15
N GLY A 217 18.22 -11.82 -8.58
CA GLY A 217 18.46 -12.33 -9.93
C GLY A 217 17.16 -12.48 -10.74
N PRO A 218 17.21 -13.15 -11.90
CA PRO A 218 16.03 -13.46 -12.69
C PRO A 218 14.97 -14.20 -11.87
N LEU A 219 13.75 -13.68 -11.87
CA LEU A 219 12.62 -14.27 -11.16
C LEU A 219 12.24 -15.65 -11.75
N GLY A 220 11.88 -16.61 -10.89
CA GLY A 220 11.51 -17.97 -11.29
C GLY A 220 10.03 -18.15 -11.64
N GLY A 221 9.16 -17.27 -11.16
CA GLY A 221 7.71 -17.34 -11.37
C GLY A 221 7.18 -16.73 -12.67
N THR A 222 5.86 -16.63 -12.73
CA THR A 222 5.08 -16.06 -13.84
C THR A 222 4.24 -14.90 -13.33
N LEU A 223 4.25 -13.78 -14.06
CA LEU A 223 3.31 -12.68 -13.84
C LEU A 223 2.10 -12.84 -14.75
N ILE A 224 0.98 -13.29 -14.20
CA ILE A 224 -0.27 -13.51 -14.93
C ILE A 224 -1.05 -12.21 -14.98
N ARG A 225 -1.50 -11.78 -16.16
CA ARG A 225 -2.52 -10.75 -16.35
C ARG A 225 -3.86 -11.43 -16.60
N PHE A 226 -4.84 -11.18 -15.74
CA PHE A 226 -6.16 -11.82 -15.78
C PHE A 226 -7.30 -10.79 -15.88
N SER A 227 -8.48 -11.23 -16.30
CA SER A 227 -9.67 -10.37 -16.34
C SER A 227 -10.33 -10.24 -14.97
N GLN A 228 -10.48 -9.01 -14.46
CA GLN A 228 -11.20 -8.72 -13.21
C GLN A 228 -12.72 -8.80 -13.38
N ASP A 229 -13.24 -8.71 -14.61
CA ASP A 229 -14.70 -8.80 -14.87
C ASP A 229 -15.28 -10.12 -14.36
N THR A 230 -14.52 -11.22 -14.49
CA THR A 230 -14.87 -12.55 -13.97
C THR A 230 -15.16 -12.55 -12.46
N PHE A 231 -14.54 -11.63 -11.71
CA PHE A 231 -14.61 -11.58 -10.25
C PHE A 231 -15.42 -10.41 -9.73
N ALA A 232 -15.72 -9.43 -10.59
CA ALA A 232 -16.51 -8.26 -10.26
C ALA A 232 -17.93 -8.68 -9.84
N THR A 233 -18.43 -8.11 -8.74
CA THR A 233 -19.75 -8.47 -8.18
C THR A 233 -20.91 -8.21 -9.15
N ASN A 234 -20.71 -7.35 -10.14
CA ASN A 234 -21.66 -7.02 -11.21
C ASN A 234 -21.25 -7.59 -12.58
N GLY A 235 -20.21 -8.43 -12.65
CA GLY A 235 -19.63 -8.95 -13.89
C GLY A 235 -18.92 -7.91 -14.77
N TRP A 236 -18.69 -6.69 -14.26
CA TRP A 236 -18.09 -5.58 -15.01
C TRP A 236 -17.25 -4.68 -14.09
N ALA A 237 -15.94 -4.92 -14.05
CA ALA A 237 -15.00 -4.29 -13.14
C ALA A 237 -14.95 -2.76 -13.32
N ASN A 238 -15.00 -2.26 -14.56
CA ASN A 238 -14.99 -0.82 -14.82
C ASN A 238 -16.21 -0.12 -14.18
N GLY A 239 -17.36 -0.80 -14.10
CA GLY A 239 -18.55 -0.28 -13.41
C GLY A 239 -18.35 -0.12 -11.90
N LEU A 240 -17.32 -0.74 -11.33
CA LEU A 240 -16.91 -0.66 -9.93
C LEU A 240 -15.63 0.18 -9.74
N SER A 241 -15.25 1.00 -10.74
CA SER A 241 -14.00 1.78 -10.74
C SER A 241 -12.74 0.90 -10.64
N MET A 242 -12.81 -0.34 -11.14
CA MET A 242 -11.70 -1.30 -11.21
C MET A 242 -11.32 -1.58 -12.66
N ASP A 243 -10.03 -1.76 -12.96
CA ASP A 243 -9.56 -2.06 -14.32
C ASP A 243 -10.15 -3.39 -14.82
N SER A 244 -10.23 -3.61 -16.13
CA SER A 244 -10.55 -4.95 -16.63
C SER A 244 -9.41 -5.93 -16.37
N SER A 245 -8.18 -5.45 -16.16
CA SER A 245 -6.98 -6.24 -15.93
C SER A 245 -6.53 -6.24 -14.47
N GLY A 246 -6.32 -7.43 -13.90
CA GLY A 246 -5.60 -7.63 -12.65
C GLY A 246 -4.31 -8.40 -12.90
N PHE A 247 -3.41 -8.43 -11.92
CA PHE A 247 -2.16 -9.20 -12.03
C PHE A 247 -1.96 -10.15 -10.86
N ALA A 248 -1.31 -11.28 -11.09
CA ALA A 248 -0.87 -12.18 -10.04
C ALA A 248 0.52 -12.72 -10.34
N TYR A 249 1.47 -12.52 -9.42
CA TYR A 249 2.77 -13.17 -9.48
C TYR A 249 2.71 -14.51 -8.76
N VAL A 250 2.99 -15.58 -9.50
CA VAL A 250 2.93 -16.96 -9.01
C VAL A 250 4.33 -17.58 -9.12
N PRO A 251 5.00 -17.84 -7.98
CA PRO A 251 6.27 -18.58 -7.98
C PRO A 251 6.11 -19.98 -8.57
N SER A 252 7.14 -20.47 -9.25
CA SER A 252 7.14 -21.79 -9.91
C SER A 252 6.81 -22.94 -8.94
N ALA A 253 7.30 -22.85 -7.69
CA ALA A 253 6.99 -23.83 -6.64
C ALA A 253 5.48 -23.89 -6.30
N CYS A 254 4.80 -22.73 -6.25
CA CYS A 254 3.37 -22.66 -5.99
C CYS A 254 2.57 -23.24 -7.17
N ALA A 255 2.99 -22.92 -8.40
CA ALA A 255 2.39 -23.48 -9.61
C ALA A 255 2.56 -25.01 -9.70
N ALA A 256 3.64 -25.56 -9.14
CA ALA A 256 3.89 -26.99 -9.06
C ALA A 256 3.13 -27.71 -7.92
N GLY A 257 2.24 -27.02 -7.20
CA GLY A 257 1.41 -27.62 -6.14
C GLY A 257 1.99 -27.54 -4.73
N THR A 258 3.07 -26.77 -4.51
CA THR A 258 3.53 -26.51 -3.14
C THR A 258 2.52 -25.64 -2.40
N THR A 259 2.27 -25.94 -1.12
CA THR A 259 1.49 -25.05 -0.26
C THR A 259 2.17 -23.70 -0.12
N CYS A 260 1.46 -22.64 -0.49
CA CYS A 260 1.91 -21.26 -0.47
C CYS A 260 1.03 -20.42 0.44
N ARG A 261 1.44 -19.16 0.61
CA ARG A 261 0.63 -18.10 1.21
C ARG A 261 0.22 -17.12 0.11
N LEU A 262 -0.74 -16.27 0.38
CA LEU A 262 -1.20 -15.23 -0.54
C LEU A 262 -1.04 -13.86 0.12
N LEU A 263 -0.45 -12.92 -0.61
CA LEU A 263 -0.48 -11.50 -0.30
C LEU A 263 -1.31 -10.77 -1.34
N VAL A 264 -2.34 -10.05 -0.92
CA VAL A 264 -3.05 -9.08 -1.77
C VAL A 264 -2.36 -7.73 -1.64
N ALA A 265 -1.82 -7.18 -2.72
CA ALA A 265 -1.07 -5.93 -2.75
C ALA A 265 -1.85 -4.84 -3.49
N LEU A 266 -2.21 -3.78 -2.75
CA LEU A 266 -3.10 -2.72 -3.20
C LEU A 266 -2.32 -1.42 -3.41
N HIS A 267 -2.25 -0.99 -4.67
CA HIS A 267 -1.64 0.28 -5.03
C HIS A 267 -2.45 1.47 -4.47
N GLY A 268 -1.83 2.64 -4.36
CA GLY A 268 -2.50 3.88 -3.96
C GLY A 268 -3.21 4.59 -5.10
N CYS A 269 -3.75 5.78 -4.79
CA CYS A 269 -4.29 6.68 -5.81
C CYS A 269 -3.20 7.01 -6.85
N ALA A 270 -3.58 7.11 -8.12
CA ALA A 270 -2.71 7.40 -9.26
C ALA A 270 -1.55 6.40 -9.46
N GLN A 271 -1.63 5.20 -8.86
CA GLN A 271 -0.65 4.11 -9.01
C GLN A 271 -1.22 2.86 -9.70
N GLY A 272 -2.47 2.89 -10.16
CA GLY A 272 -3.06 1.79 -10.91
C GLY A 272 -2.41 1.60 -12.27
N TYR A 273 -2.56 0.42 -12.85
CA TYR A 273 -1.96 0.03 -14.12
C TYR A 273 -2.21 1.03 -15.25
N ALA A 274 -3.44 1.56 -15.36
CA ALA A 274 -3.80 2.58 -16.33
C ALA A 274 -3.02 3.91 -16.20
N LYS A 275 -2.37 4.17 -15.05
CA LYS A 275 -1.60 5.39 -14.79
C LYS A 275 -0.09 5.20 -14.86
N VAL A 276 0.42 4.09 -14.34
CA VAL A 276 1.88 3.88 -14.17
C VAL A 276 2.37 2.57 -14.79
N GLY A 277 1.54 1.88 -15.56
CA GLY A 277 1.85 0.55 -16.08
C GLY A 277 2.15 -0.43 -14.95
N THR A 278 3.17 -1.27 -15.12
CA THR A 278 3.57 -2.27 -14.12
C THR A 278 4.46 -1.71 -13.01
N ALA A 279 4.66 -0.39 -12.89
CA ALA A 279 5.63 0.18 -11.96
C ALA A 279 5.43 -0.31 -10.51
N PHE A 280 4.20 -0.31 -9.99
CA PHE A 280 3.91 -0.83 -8.65
C PHE A 280 4.17 -2.35 -8.56
N VAL A 281 3.70 -3.11 -9.56
CA VAL A 281 3.88 -4.57 -9.63
C VAL A 281 5.37 -4.97 -9.67
N ASP A 282 6.18 -4.24 -10.41
CA ASP A 282 7.58 -4.56 -10.67
C ASP A 282 8.53 -4.07 -9.57
N ARG A 283 8.21 -2.92 -8.95
CA ARG A 283 9.14 -2.18 -8.08
C ARG A 283 8.72 -2.14 -6.62
N ALA A 284 7.58 -2.71 -6.23
CA ALA A 284 7.21 -2.82 -4.82
C ALA A 284 8.08 -3.81 -4.03
N ASN A 285 9.10 -4.45 -4.64
CA ASN A 285 9.96 -5.49 -4.03
C ASN A 285 9.20 -6.76 -3.60
N LEU A 286 7.92 -6.87 -3.96
CA LEU A 286 7.05 -7.97 -3.56
C LEU A 286 7.29 -9.25 -4.35
N ASN A 287 7.53 -9.16 -5.66
CA ASN A 287 7.77 -10.34 -6.50
C ASN A 287 9.12 -11.00 -6.17
N GLN A 288 10.11 -10.20 -5.80
CA GLN A 288 11.44 -10.65 -5.41
C GLN A 288 11.38 -11.46 -4.10
N TYR A 289 10.61 -10.98 -3.12
CA TYR A 289 10.32 -11.76 -1.91
C TYR A 289 9.44 -12.98 -2.18
N ALA A 290 8.43 -12.83 -3.05
CA ALA A 290 7.53 -13.91 -3.40
C ALA A 290 8.26 -15.15 -3.94
N ASP A 291 9.28 -14.92 -4.76
CA ASP A 291 10.07 -15.95 -5.43
C ASP A 291 10.87 -16.83 -4.45
N THR A 292 11.20 -16.32 -3.26
CA THR A 292 11.99 -17.04 -2.25
C THR A 292 11.17 -17.50 -1.04
N ASN A 293 9.90 -17.12 -0.93
CA ASN A 293 9.11 -17.28 0.30
C ASN A 293 7.79 -18.06 0.15
N ARG A 294 7.58 -18.78 -0.96
CA ARG A 294 6.33 -19.53 -1.24
C ARG A 294 5.10 -18.63 -1.05
N LEU A 295 5.16 -17.45 -1.65
CA LEU A 295 4.16 -16.41 -1.50
C LEU A 295 3.66 -16.04 -2.89
N ILE A 296 2.36 -16.17 -3.12
CA ILE A 296 1.70 -15.63 -4.30
C ILE A 296 1.37 -14.17 -4.00
N VAL A 297 1.53 -13.28 -4.98
CA VAL A 297 1.12 -11.88 -4.83
C VAL A 297 0.04 -11.54 -5.85
N LEU A 298 -1.14 -11.17 -5.35
CA LEU A 298 -2.28 -10.69 -6.14
C LEU A 298 -2.26 -9.16 -6.15
N TYR A 299 -2.39 -8.57 -7.33
CA TYR A 299 -2.42 -7.13 -7.56
C TYR A 299 -3.71 -6.73 -8.28
N PRO A 300 -4.84 -6.59 -7.55
CA PRO A 300 -6.04 -6.00 -8.10
C PRO A 300 -5.74 -4.57 -8.56
N GLN A 301 -6.44 -4.08 -9.59
CA GLN A 301 -6.24 -2.75 -10.16
C GLN A 301 -7.51 -1.90 -10.09
N ALA A 302 -7.40 -0.70 -9.55
CA ALA A 302 -8.41 0.35 -9.64
C ALA A 302 -8.15 1.26 -10.86
N ILE A 303 -9.19 1.94 -11.34
CA ILE A 303 -9.10 2.93 -12.42
C ILE A 303 -9.77 4.24 -12.05
N ALA A 304 -9.36 5.30 -12.73
CA ALA A 304 -9.97 6.61 -12.60
C ALA A 304 -11.37 6.64 -13.23
N THR A 305 -12.29 7.33 -12.56
CA THR A 305 -13.64 7.65 -13.05
C THR A 305 -13.95 9.12 -12.76
N GLY A 306 -15.09 9.64 -13.21
CA GLY A 306 -15.46 11.05 -12.97
C GLY A 306 -15.53 11.42 -11.48
N VAL A 307 -16.05 10.53 -10.64
CA VAL A 307 -16.18 10.73 -9.18
C VAL A 307 -14.92 10.29 -8.40
N ASN A 308 -14.02 9.56 -9.05
CA ASN A 308 -12.75 9.09 -8.50
C ASN A 308 -11.62 9.35 -9.52
N PRO A 309 -11.23 10.63 -9.75
CA PRO A 309 -10.35 11.01 -10.86
C PRO A 309 -8.92 10.47 -10.74
N ASN A 310 -8.52 10.08 -9.53
CA ASN A 310 -7.20 9.53 -9.25
C ASN A 310 -7.16 8.01 -9.31
N GLY A 311 -8.29 7.32 -9.51
CA GLY A 311 -8.32 5.85 -9.51
C GLY A 311 -7.89 5.27 -8.17
N CYS A 312 -8.37 5.88 -7.09
CA CYS A 312 -8.24 5.34 -5.73
C CYS A 312 -9.14 4.11 -5.56
N TRP A 313 -8.89 3.34 -4.51
CA TRP A 313 -9.85 2.36 -4.01
C TRP A 313 -11.03 3.04 -3.30
N ASP A 314 -12.17 2.36 -3.20
CA ASP A 314 -13.36 2.86 -2.51
C ASP A 314 -13.18 2.76 -1.00
N TRP A 315 -12.69 3.85 -0.42
CA TRP A 315 -12.53 4.03 1.02
C TRP A 315 -13.39 5.16 1.61
N TRP A 316 -14.15 5.86 0.76
CA TRP A 316 -15.08 6.93 1.17
C TRP A 316 -16.51 6.77 0.65
N GLY A 317 -16.86 5.61 0.09
CA GLY A 317 -18.21 5.27 -0.38
C GLY A 317 -18.57 5.91 -1.71
N TYR A 318 -17.60 6.20 -2.58
CA TYR A 318 -17.87 6.92 -3.84
C TYR A 318 -18.66 6.11 -4.86
N LEU A 319 -18.74 4.78 -4.68
CA LEU A 319 -19.61 3.93 -5.50
C LEU A 319 -21.09 4.05 -5.10
N GLY A 320 -21.43 4.92 -4.14
CA GLY A 320 -22.79 5.25 -3.74
C GLY A 320 -23.43 4.22 -2.79
N ALA A 321 -22.75 3.12 -2.50
CA ALA A 321 -23.20 2.10 -1.56
C ALA A 321 -22.53 2.30 -0.18
N THR A 322 -23.33 2.29 0.88
CA THR A 322 -22.83 2.49 2.25
C THR A 322 -22.11 1.29 2.83
N ASN A 323 -22.20 0.14 2.17
CA ASN A 323 -21.58 -1.11 2.56
C ASN A 323 -20.13 -1.28 2.04
N TYR A 324 -19.51 -0.22 1.50
CA TYR A 324 -18.15 -0.26 0.95
C TYR A 324 -17.06 -0.88 1.87
N PRO A 325 -17.12 -0.79 3.22
CA PRO A 325 -16.08 -1.32 4.08
C PRO A 325 -16.42 -2.70 4.68
N ILE A 326 -17.61 -3.25 4.42
CA ILE A 326 -18.10 -4.50 5.01
C ILE A 326 -18.23 -5.61 3.95
N LYS A 327 -18.61 -6.82 4.38
CA LYS A 327 -18.91 -7.93 3.45
C LYS A 327 -20.01 -7.52 2.46
N GLY A 328 -19.85 -7.90 1.19
CA GLY A 328 -20.73 -7.47 0.11
C GLY A 328 -20.48 -6.06 -0.43
N GLY A 329 -19.54 -5.29 0.13
CA GLY A 329 -19.05 -4.05 -0.49
C GLY A 329 -18.39 -4.36 -1.84
N TYR A 330 -18.67 -3.56 -2.87
CA TYR A 330 -18.36 -3.93 -4.25
C TYR A 330 -16.89 -4.28 -4.52
N GLN A 331 -15.95 -3.40 -4.17
CA GLN A 331 -14.52 -3.66 -4.40
C GLN A 331 -13.96 -4.70 -3.41
N VAL A 332 -14.40 -4.65 -2.16
CA VAL A 332 -14.04 -5.62 -1.12
C VAL A 332 -14.40 -7.04 -1.55
N GLU A 333 -15.65 -7.27 -1.97
CA GLU A 333 -16.14 -8.58 -2.38
C GLU A 333 -15.53 -9.01 -3.72
N THR A 334 -15.32 -8.09 -4.65
CA THR A 334 -14.63 -8.38 -5.92
C THR A 334 -13.21 -8.92 -5.70
N ILE A 335 -12.46 -8.30 -4.78
CA ILE A 335 -11.12 -8.79 -4.42
C ILE A 335 -11.21 -10.11 -3.66
N MET A 336 -12.18 -10.28 -2.77
CA MET A 336 -12.37 -11.55 -2.08
C MET A 336 -12.77 -12.69 -3.02
N ASN A 337 -13.47 -12.42 -4.12
CA ASN A 337 -13.70 -13.40 -5.19
C ASN A 337 -12.40 -13.85 -5.86
N MET A 338 -11.45 -12.92 -6.09
CA MET A 338 -10.11 -13.26 -6.60
C MET A 338 -9.32 -14.09 -5.57
N VAL A 339 -9.40 -13.73 -4.29
CA VAL A 339 -8.78 -14.48 -3.19
C VAL A 339 -9.34 -15.91 -3.13
N ARG A 340 -10.66 -16.08 -3.12
CA ARG A 340 -11.31 -17.41 -3.12
C ARG A 340 -10.89 -18.23 -4.33
N ARG A 341 -10.80 -17.63 -5.52
CA ARG A 341 -10.33 -18.33 -6.71
C ARG A 341 -8.90 -18.88 -6.53
N LEU A 342 -8.00 -18.09 -5.96
CA LEU A 342 -6.62 -18.52 -5.69
C LEU A 342 -6.52 -19.57 -4.59
N ASP A 343 -7.40 -19.51 -3.59
CA ASP A 343 -7.44 -20.39 -2.43
C ASP A 343 -7.97 -21.80 -2.73
N GLY A 344 -8.87 -21.90 -3.71
CA GLY A 344 -9.61 -23.12 -4.04
C GLY A 344 -10.89 -23.28 -3.26
#